data_AF-A0A932NGM9-F1
#
_entry.id   AF-A0A932NGM9-F1
#
_cell.length_a   1.000
_cell.length_b   1.000
_cell.length_c   1.000
_cell.angle_alpha   90.00
_cell.angle_beta   90.00
_cell.angle_gamma   90.00
#
_symmetry.space_group_name_H-M   'P 1'
#
loop_
_entity.id
_entity.type
_entity.pdbx_description
1 polymer ?
#
loop_
_entity_poly.entity_id
_entity_poly.type
_entity_poly.pdbx_seq_one_letter_code
_entity_poly.pdbx_strand_id
1 'polypeptide(L)'
;MRLNEDFGVAPGKLEELKGRIVRLKIDLDRVEETFSRGGGKGGQKVNKTSNRVQLSYPPLELRVACQRERSRSLNRFLALRELVDQAEMKVSPETSERLLGVERLRRRKARAHARAARKYGPQARP
;
A
#
# COMPACT_ATOMS: atom_id res chain seq x y z
N MET A 1 5.97 9.49 -15.63
CA MET A 1 6.89 8.52 -14.98
C MET A 1 7.39 7.50 -16.01
N ARG A 2 8.70 7.25 -16.18
CA ARG A 2 9.20 6.22 -17.14
C ARG A 2 9.34 4.84 -16.48
N LEU A 3 8.56 3.84 -16.91
CA LEU A 3 8.62 2.44 -16.44
C LEU A 3 9.86 1.66 -16.89
N ASN A 4 10.75 2.28 -17.67
CA ASN A 4 11.92 1.61 -18.26
C ASN A 4 13.13 1.50 -17.32
N GLU A 5 12.97 1.78 -16.02
CA GLU A 5 14.02 1.55 -15.03
C GLU A 5 14.00 0.11 -14.54
N ASP A 6 15.17 -0.48 -14.37
CA ASP A 6 15.30 -1.78 -13.70
C ASP A 6 14.96 -1.60 -12.22
N PHE A 7 13.80 -2.13 -11.82
CA PHE A 7 13.32 -2.04 -10.45
C PHE A 7 13.99 -3.05 -9.52
N GLY A 8 14.81 -3.98 -10.04
CA GLY A 8 15.38 -5.08 -9.26
C GLY A 8 14.33 -6.07 -8.77
N VAL A 9 13.22 -6.20 -9.51
CA VAL A 9 12.08 -7.06 -9.18
C VAL A 9 11.93 -8.14 -10.25
N ALA A 10 11.51 -9.34 -9.86
CA ALA A 10 11.24 -10.42 -10.80
C ALA A 10 10.27 -9.97 -11.91
N PRO A 11 10.53 -10.33 -13.18
CA PRO A 11 9.79 -9.82 -14.34
C PRO A 11 8.29 -10.15 -14.27
N GLY A 12 7.92 -11.30 -13.70
CA GLY A 12 6.50 -11.68 -13.54
C GLY A 12 5.67 -10.68 -12.71
N LYS A 13 6.27 -10.06 -11.68
CA LYS A 13 5.57 -9.05 -10.86
C LYS A 13 5.39 -7.72 -11.61
N LEU A 14 6.31 -7.40 -12.51
CA LEU A 14 6.23 -6.20 -13.34
C LEU A 14 5.10 -6.32 -14.35
N GLU A 15 5.03 -7.46 -15.04
CA GLU A 15 3.96 -7.76 -16.01
C GLU A 15 2.59 -7.79 -15.35
N GLU A 16 2.46 -8.40 -14.17
CA GLU A 16 1.22 -8.36 -13.39
C GLU A 16 0.78 -6.92 -13.08
N LEU A 17 1.72 -6.08 -12.64
CA LEU A 17 1.44 -4.68 -12.33
C LEU A 17 1.01 -3.89 -13.58
N LYS A 18 1.70 -4.09 -14.71
CA LYS A 18 1.31 -3.49 -16.01
C LYS A 18 -0.10 -3.94 -16.42
N GLY A 19 -0.42 -5.22 -16.29
CA GLY A 19 -1.75 -5.74 -16.59
C GLY A 19 -2.85 -5.06 -15.77
N ARG A 20 -2.60 -4.83 -14.47
CA ARG A 20 -3.53 -4.08 -13.60
C ARG A 20 -3.68 -2.62 -14.02
N ILE A 21 -2.58 -1.95 -14.37
CA ILE A 21 -2.59 -0.54 -14.84
C ILE A 21 -3.45 -0.41 -16.10
N VAL A 22 -3.27 -1.31 -17.07
CA VAL A 22 -4.06 -1.34 -18.31
C VAL A 22 -5.53 -1.61 -18.01
N ARG A 23 -5.82 -2.61 -17.14
CA ARG A 23 -7.19 -2.94 -16.74
C ARG A 23 -7.92 -1.77 -16.08
N LEU A 24 -7.22 -1.01 -15.23
CA LEU A 24 -7.77 0.13 -14.51
C LEU A 24 -7.66 1.45 -15.29
N LYS A 25 -7.14 1.43 -16.52
CA LYS A 25 -6.93 2.59 -17.39
C LYS A 25 -6.21 3.75 -16.67
N ILE A 26 -5.12 3.43 -15.95
CA ILE A 26 -4.33 4.42 -15.22
C ILE A 26 -3.27 5.01 -16.16
N ASP A 27 -3.31 6.33 -16.37
CA ASP A 27 -2.34 7.04 -17.19
C ASP A 27 -1.05 7.36 -16.41
N LEU A 28 0.01 6.60 -16.67
CA LEU A 28 1.30 6.78 -15.99
C LEU A 28 2.01 8.10 -16.31
N ASP A 29 1.63 8.77 -17.41
CA ASP A 29 2.14 10.09 -17.76
C ASP A 29 1.58 11.19 -16.87
N ARG A 30 0.37 10.99 -16.31
CA ARG A 30 -0.22 11.91 -15.33
C ARG A 30 0.23 11.62 -13.90
N VAL A 31 0.98 10.55 -13.67
CA VAL A 31 1.57 10.26 -12.37
C VAL A 31 2.79 11.14 -12.16
N GLU A 32 2.67 12.04 -11.19
CA GLU A 32 3.76 12.89 -10.74
C GLU A 32 4.58 12.13 -9.69
N GLU A 33 5.90 12.04 -9.92
CA GLU A 33 6.82 11.41 -8.99
C GLU A 33 7.70 12.45 -8.29
N THR A 34 7.80 12.36 -6.97
CA THR A 34 8.64 13.23 -6.16
C THR A 34 9.47 12.40 -5.19
N PHE A 35 10.73 12.76 -5.05
CA PHE A 35 11.64 12.11 -4.11
C PHE A 35 11.88 13.01 -2.90
N SER A 36 11.82 12.43 -1.71
CA SER A 36 12.11 13.14 -0.47
C SER A 36 13.11 12.36 0.38
N ARG A 37 13.71 13.05 1.34
CA ARG A 37 14.52 12.41 2.38
C ARG A 37 13.60 11.73 3.38
N GLY A 38 14.05 10.60 3.91
CA GLY A 38 13.37 9.97 5.04
C GLY A 38 13.36 10.91 6.24
N GLY A 39 12.19 11.18 6.80
CA GLY A 39 12.03 11.99 8.01
C GLY A 39 11.71 11.08 9.21
N GLY A 40 12.47 11.19 10.29
CA GLY A 40 12.18 10.50 11.55
C GLY A 40 13.40 10.31 12.45
N LYS A 41 13.20 9.69 13.62
CA LYS A 41 14.27 9.25 14.54
C LYS A 41 15.07 8.04 13.99
N GLY A 42 15.30 7.99 12.68
CA GLY A 42 16.08 6.95 12.03
C GLY A 42 17.58 7.21 12.17
N GLY A 43 18.39 6.16 11.97
CA GLY A 43 19.84 6.27 11.97
C GLY A 43 20.40 7.18 10.86
N GLN A 44 21.67 7.54 10.97
CA GLN A 44 22.37 8.51 10.10
C GLN A 44 22.16 8.28 8.60
N LYS A 45 22.01 7.02 8.17
CA LYS A 45 21.81 6.62 6.77
C LYS A 45 20.44 7.01 6.21
N VAL A 46 19.39 6.96 7.01
CA VAL A 46 18.00 7.24 6.57
C VAL A 46 17.81 8.73 6.30
N ASN A 47 18.40 9.58 7.14
CA ASN A 47 18.26 11.03 7.03
C ASN A 47 19.10 11.61 5.88
N LYS A 48 20.17 10.91 5.48
CA LYS A 48 21.06 11.33 4.37
C LYS A 48 20.59 10.87 2.99
N THR A 49 19.78 9.81 2.90
CA THR A 49 19.41 9.21 1.62
C THR A 49 18.03 9.66 1.14
N SER A 50 17.94 10.24 -0.04
CA SER A 50 16.67 10.60 -0.70
C SER A 50 15.99 9.38 -1.36
N ASN A 51 15.63 8.38 -0.54
CA ASN A 51 15.05 7.12 -1.02
C ASN A 51 13.52 7.04 -0.88
N ARG A 52 12.88 8.01 -0.21
CA ARG A 52 11.43 8.05 -0.05
C ARG A 52 10.81 8.52 -1.36
N VAL A 53 9.93 7.71 -1.92
CA VAL A 53 9.22 8.00 -3.18
C VAL A 53 7.79 8.40 -2.84
N GLN A 54 7.34 9.51 -3.40
CA GLN A 54 5.96 9.97 -3.33
C GLN A 54 5.41 10.04 -4.75
N LEU A 55 4.27 9.40 -4.97
CA LEU A 55 3.53 9.41 -6.22
C LEU A 55 2.20 10.13 -5.99
N SER A 56 1.86 11.02 -6.93
CA SER A 56 0.58 11.73 -6.97
C SER A 56 -0.08 11.42 -8.30
N TYR A 57 -1.34 11.00 -8.26
CA TYR A 57 -2.16 10.79 -9.45
C TYR A 57 -3.39 11.69 -9.37
N PRO A 58 -3.31 12.89 -9.96
CA PRO A 58 -4.38 13.89 -9.92
C PRO A 58 -5.74 13.39 -10.42
N PRO A 59 -5.87 12.56 -11.48
CA PRO A 59 -7.18 12.14 -11.99
C PRO A 59 -8.05 11.35 -10.99
N LEU A 60 -7.46 10.63 -10.04
CA LEU A 60 -8.19 9.95 -8.95
C LEU A 60 -7.99 10.64 -7.60
N GLU A 61 -7.34 11.80 -7.55
CA GLU A 61 -6.93 12.48 -6.32
C GLU A 61 -6.25 11.53 -5.33
N LEU A 62 -5.34 10.69 -5.84
CA LEU A 62 -4.60 9.71 -5.06
C LEU A 62 -3.18 10.19 -4.81
N ARG A 63 -2.73 10.07 -3.56
CA ARG A 63 -1.36 10.37 -3.18
C ARG A 63 -0.82 9.25 -2.30
N VAL A 64 0.29 8.66 -2.72
CA VAL A 64 0.92 7.53 -2.06
C VAL A 64 2.38 7.86 -1.80
N ALA A 65 2.88 7.55 -0.60
CA ALA A 65 4.29 7.62 -0.28
C ALA A 65 4.78 6.25 0.18
N CYS A 66 5.95 5.83 -0.31
CA CYS A 66 6.58 4.58 0.07
C CYS A 66 8.03 4.81 0.50
N GLN A 67 8.38 4.24 1.65
CA GLN A 67 9.74 4.16 2.17
C GLN A 67 9.90 2.82 2.91
N ARG A 68 10.12 1.75 2.15
CA ARG A 68 10.30 0.40 2.71
C ARG A 68 11.73 -0.09 2.57
N GLU A 69 12.27 0.06 1.36
CA GLU A 69 13.56 -0.46 0.99
C GLU A 69 14.64 0.62 0.97
N ARG A 70 15.90 0.17 1.03
CA ARG A 70 17.07 1.05 0.88
C ARG A 70 17.22 1.61 -0.54
N SER A 71 16.69 0.91 -1.54
CA SER A 71 16.78 1.29 -2.96
C SER A 71 15.58 2.13 -3.39
N ARG A 72 15.86 3.23 -4.10
CA ARG A 72 14.85 4.12 -4.69
C ARG A 72 14.00 3.38 -5.74
N SER A 73 14.61 2.54 -6.57
CA SER A 73 13.90 1.80 -7.62
C SER A 73 12.88 0.83 -7.02
N LEU A 74 13.27 0.07 -6.00
CA LEU A 74 12.33 -0.81 -5.29
C LEU A 74 11.18 -0.02 -4.64
N ASN A 75 11.47 1.12 -4.01
CA ASN A 75 10.43 1.97 -3.43
C ASN A 75 9.49 2.56 -4.50
N ARG A 76 9.99 2.81 -5.71
CA ARG A 76 9.21 3.29 -6.87
C ARG A 76 8.21 2.23 -7.34
N PHE A 77 8.66 0.98 -7.48
CA PHE A 77 7.78 -0.15 -7.79
C PHE A 77 6.72 -0.36 -6.69
N LEU A 78 7.13 -0.32 -5.43
CA LEU A 78 6.20 -0.50 -4.30
C LEU A 78 5.17 0.64 -4.22
N ALA A 79 5.58 1.88 -4.45
CA ALA A 79 4.67 3.01 -4.49
C ALA A 79 3.64 2.89 -5.63
N LEU A 80 4.07 2.46 -6.82
CA LEU A 80 3.17 2.21 -7.95
C LEU A 80 2.16 1.11 -7.63
N ARG A 81 2.62 -0.02 -7.08
CA ARG A 81 1.75 -1.11 -6.68
C ARG A 81 0.68 -0.65 -5.70
N GLU A 82 1.06 0.12 -4.70
CA GLU A 82 0.14 0.66 -3.70
C GLU A 82 -0.83 1.69 -4.31
N LEU A 83 -0.38 2.51 -5.26
CA LEU A 83 -1.24 3.44 -6.01
C LEU A 83 -2.29 2.71 -6.86
N VAL A 84 -1.88 1.64 -7.54
CA VAL A 84 -2.78 0.77 -8.32
C VAL A 84 -3.78 0.07 -7.41
N ASP A 85 -3.34 -0.46 -6.27
CA ASP A 85 -4.22 -1.08 -5.27
C ASP A 85 -5.28 -0.08 -4.75
N GLN A 86 -4.89 1.18 -4.48
CA GLN A 86 -5.84 2.22 -4.06
C GLN A 86 -6.78 2.66 -5.19
N ALA A 87 -6.28 2.73 -6.42
CA ALA A 87 -7.11 3.01 -7.60
C ALA A 87 -8.15 1.90 -7.81
N GLU A 88 -7.75 0.64 -7.66
CA GLU A 88 -8.65 -0.52 -7.76
C GLU A 88 -9.78 -0.43 -6.73
N MET A 89 -9.47 -0.08 -5.47
CA MET A 89 -10.48 0.09 -4.43
C MET A 89 -11.47 1.23 -4.72
N LYS A 90 -11.02 2.31 -5.37
CA LYS A 90 -11.90 3.43 -5.77
C LYS A 90 -12.78 3.08 -6.97
N VAL A 91 -12.25 2.35 -7.94
CA VAL A 91 -12.96 2.00 -9.19
C VAL A 91 -13.93 0.84 -8.98
N SER A 92 -13.59 -0.12 -8.10
CA SER A 92 -14.42 -1.29 -7.80
C SER A 92 -14.52 -1.53 -6.28
N PRO A 93 -15.32 -0.72 -5.56
CA PRO A 93 -15.54 -0.92 -4.12
C PRO A 93 -16.29 -2.23 -3.82
N GLU A 94 -17.06 -2.76 -4.77
CA GLU A 94 -17.92 -3.93 -4.55
C GLU A 94 -17.20 -5.28 -4.68
N THR A 95 -16.09 -5.35 -5.44
CA THR A 95 -15.38 -6.62 -5.73
C THR A 95 -14.05 -6.74 -4.97
N SER A 96 -13.74 -5.84 -4.03
CA SER A 96 -12.48 -5.93 -3.30
C SER A 96 -12.54 -7.10 -2.32
N GLU A 97 -12.00 -8.26 -2.70
CA GLU A 97 -11.70 -9.38 -1.80
C GLU A 97 -10.97 -8.94 -0.52
N ARG A 98 -10.26 -7.80 -0.60
CA ARG A 98 -9.61 -7.13 0.52
C ARG A 98 -10.60 -6.64 1.57
N LEU A 99 -11.75 -6.05 1.19
CA LEU A 99 -12.80 -5.64 2.12
C LEU A 99 -13.41 -6.87 2.82
N LEU A 100 -13.72 -7.92 2.06
CA LEU A 100 -14.21 -9.20 2.60
C LEU A 100 -13.19 -9.82 3.57
N GLY A 101 -11.89 -9.76 3.26
CA GLY A 101 -10.82 -10.23 4.13
C GLY A 101 -10.69 -9.43 5.42
N VAL A 102 -10.77 -8.10 5.35
CA VAL A 102 -10.74 -7.20 6.52
C VAL A 102 -11.96 -7.43 7.40
N GLU A 103 -13.15 -7.61 6.82
CA GLU A 103 -14.38 -7.90 7.55
C GLU A 103 -14.30 -9.28 8.24
N ARG A 104 -13.82 -10.31 7.54
CA ARG A 104 -13.57 -11.64 8.14
C ARG A 104 -12.59 -11.55 9.31
N LEU A 105 -11.51 -10.79 9.17
CA LEU A 105 -10.52 -10.61 10.24
C LEU A 105 -11.11 -9.85 11.43
N ARG A 106 -11.87 -8.77 11.18
CA ARG A 106 -12.62 -8.04 12.22
C ARG A 106 -13.60 -8.95 12.95
N ARG A 107 -14.38 -9.76 12.21
CA ARG A 107 -15.34 -10.71 12.77
C ARG A 107 -14.65 -11.80 13.60
N ARG A 108 -13.49 -12.30 13.16
CA ARG A 108 -12.67 -13.27 13.92
C ARG A 108 -12.16 -12.67 15.22
N LYS A 109 -11.64 -11.43 15.20
CA LYS A 109 -11.17 -10.72 16.40
C LYS A 109 -12.33 -10.43 17.38
N ALA A 110 -13.47 -9.97 16.88
CA ALA A 110 -14.66 -9.70 17.69
C ALA A 110 -15.17 -10.98 18.39
N ARG A 111 -15.22 -12.12 17.68
CA ARG A 111 -15.59 -13.42 18.26
C ARG A 111 -14.61 -13.88 19.34
N ALA A 112 -13.30 -13.70 19.12
CA ALA A 112 -12.28 -14.04 20.11
C ALA A 112 -12.42 -13.18 21.38
N HIS A 113 -12.64 -11.88 21.21
CA HIS A 113 -12.88 -10.94 22.31
C HIS A 113 -14.15 -11.31 23.10
N ALA A 114 -15.26 -11.60 22.43
CA ALA A 114 -16.52 -12.01 23.07
C ALA A 114 -16.37 -13.31 23.88
N ARG A 115 -15.63 -14.30 23.36
CA ARG A 115 -15.33 -15.54 24.09
C ARG A 115 -14.48 -15.30 25.32
N ALA A 116 -13.45 -14.45 25.21
CA ALA A 116 -12.60 -14.09 26.34
C ALA A 116 -13.40 -13.35 27.42
N ALA A 117 -14.23 -12.39 27.03
CA ALA A 117 -15.13 -11.68 27.96
C ALA A 117 -16.11 -12.63 28.67
N ARG A 118 -16.60 -13.67 28.00
CA ARG A 118 -17.49 -14.67 28.62
C ARG A 118 -16.78 -15.60 29.62
N LYS A 119 -15.48 -15.82 29.45
CA LYS A 119 -14.67 -16.73 30.28
C LYS A 119 -13.98 -16.00 31.45
N TYR A 120 -13.58 -14.76 31.24
CA TYR A 120 -12.78 -13.95 32.19
C TYR A 120 -13.47 -12.64 32.60
N GLY A 121 -14.71 -12.41 32.16
CA GLY A 121 -15.50 -11.26 32.59
C GLY A 121 -15.77 -11.29 34.09
N PRO A 122 -15.99 -10.12 34.71
CA PRO A 122 -16.21 -10.03 36.14
C PRO A 122 -17.42 -10.89 36.51
N GLN A 123 -17.19 -11.97 37.25
CA GLN A 123 -18.27 -12.71 37.89
C GLN A 123 -18.93 -11.73 38.86
N ALA A 124 -20.19 -11.39 38.62
CA ALA A 124 -20.97 -10.58 39.53
C ALA A 124 -20.91 -11.24 40.91
N ARG A 125 -20.23 -10.58 41.86
CA ARG A 125 -20.28 -10.99 43.26
C ARG A 125 -21.64 -10.53 43.83
N PRO A 126 -22.28 -11.37 44.65
CA PRO A 126 -23.59 -11.07 45.23
C PRO A 126 -23.54 -9.85 46.17
#